data_AF-A0A7W4IE64-F1
#
_entry.id   AF-A0A7W4IE64-F1
#
_cell.length_a   1.000
_cell.length_b   1.000
_cell.length_c   1.000
_cell.angle_alpha   90.00
_cell.angle_beta   90.00
_cell.angle_gamma   90.00
#
_symmetry.space_group_name_H-M   'P 1'
#
loop_
_entity.id
_entity.type
_entity.pdbx_description
1 polymer ?
#
loop_
_entity_poly.entity_id
_entity_poly.type
_entity_poly.pdbx_seq_one_letter_code
_entity_poly.pdbx_strand_id
1 'polypeptide(L)'
;MNPEVSSSRWPKVGEHFSQTPRAKKIAWIGTYIGAGFAEIIGLGIALAPSLWVGLFTEQAPVSDFATTYLIIVAPTYGFMATGFVFAFSAQGAGHVVWPFLAYTIRTLIAAGGGILAVQAFHAGMAGIAVIVAVSYVIFAPICGIAMLSKTVWEKRTP
;
A
#
# COMPACT_ATOMS: atom_id res chain seq x y z
N MET A 1 10.88 52.91 19.26
CA MET A 1 10.96 51.44 19.36
C MET A 1 10.23 50.88 18.15
N ASN A 2 10.96 50.51 17.10
CA ASN A 2 10.40 50.23 15.77
C ASN A 2 10.04 48.73 15.65
N PRO A 3 8.77 48.35 15.46
CA PRO A 3 8.34 46.94 15.45
C PRO A 3 8.53 46.20 14.10
N GLU A 4 9.22 46.76 13.11
CA GLU A 4 9.23 46.21 11.73
C GLU A 4 10.28 45.13 11.39
N VAL A 5 11.10 44.62 12.32
CA VAL A 5 12.31 43.85 11.95
C VAL A 5 12.21 42.31 12.08
N SER A 6 11.05 41.71 12.37
CA SER A 6 11.00 40.28 12.76
C SER A 6 10.23 39.30 11.84
N SER A 7 9.65 39.71 10.71
CA SER A 7 8.80 38.79 9.91
C SER A 7 9.37 38.32 8.57
N SER A 8 10.52 38.83 8.11
CA SER A 8 10.98 38.63 6.72
C SER A 8 12.22 37.76 6.52
N ARG A 9 12.77 37.13 7.58
CA ARG A 9 14.10 36.48 7.52
C ARG A 9 14.11 34.96 7.55
N TRP A 10 12.97 34.29 7.66
CA TRP A 10 12.95 32.84 7.45
C TRP A 10 12.90 32.59 5.96
N PRO A 11 13.95 31.99 5.35
CA PRO A 11 13.77 31.39 4.05
C PRO A 11 12.62 30.39 4.23
N LYS A 12 11.66 30.42 3.34
CA LYS A 12 10.62 29.39 3.29
C LYS A 12 11.27 28.09 2.83
N VAL A 13 12.11 27.48 3.67
CA VAL A 13 12.91 26.28 3.40
C VAL A 13 12.00 25.12 2.98
N GLY A 14 10.69 25.17 3.29
CA GLY A 14 9.68 24.22 2.83
C GLY A 14 9.12 24.45 1.42
N GLU A 15 9.29 25.62 0.78
CA GLU A 15 8.69 25.90 -0.54
C GLU A 15 9.46 25.27 -1.72
N HIS A 16 10.71 24.84 -1.52
CA HIS A 16 11.54 24.31 -2.61
C HIS A 16 11.37 22.80 -2.88
N PHE A 17 10.78 22.04 -1.96
CA PHE A 17 10.73 20.58 -2.07
C PHE A 17 9.53 20.04 -2.88
N SER A 18 8.49 20.84 -3.12
CA SER A 18 7.17 20.30 -3.46
C SER A 18 6.77 20.25 -4.94
N GLN A 19 7.66 20.54 -5.90
CA GLN A 19 7.18 20.80 -7.28
C GLN A 19 8.17 20.45 -8.41
N THR A 20 9.08 19.48 -8.23
CA THR A 20 10.00 19.12 -9.33
C THR A 20 9.60 17.81 -10.01
N PRO A 21 9.74 17.70 -11.35
CA PRO A 21 9.68 16.41 -12.06
C PRO A 21 10.58 15.33 -11.44
N ARG A 22 11.61 15.73 -10.67
CA ARG A 22 12.49 14.84 -9.91
C ARG A 22 11.76 14.15 -8.75
N ALA A 23 10.89 14.84 -8.03
CA ALA A 23 10.12 14.25 -6.93
C ALA A 23 9.21 13.11 -7.44
N LYS A 24 8.50 13.35 -8.56
CA LYS A 24 7.69 12.33 -9.23
C LYS A 24 8.56 11.16 -9.70
N LYS A 25 9.72 11.43 -10.31
CA LYS A 25 10.65 10.38 -10.77
C LYS A 25 11.16 9.51 -9.61
N ILE A 26 11.55 10.12 -8.49
CA ILE A 26 12.01 9.41 -7.29
C ILE A 26 10.88 8.53 -6.74
N ALA A 27 9.66 9.07 -6.67
CA ALA A 27 8.50 8.31 -6.20
C ALA A 27 8.24 7.07 -7.08
N TRP A 28 8.27 7.21 -8.41
CA TRP A 28 8.13 6.07 -9.33
C TRP A 28 9.25 5.03 -9.18
N ILE A 29 10.50 5.48 -9.10
CA ILE A 29 11.65 4.56 -8.92
C ILE A 29 11.52 3.82 -7.58
N GLY A 30 11.20 4.54 -6.51
CA GLY A 30 10.97 3.94 -5.18
C GLY A 30 9.84 2.91 -5.21
N THR A 31 8.76 3.20 -5.94
CA THR A 31 7.67 2.24 -6.12
C THR A 31 8.13 0.99 -6.85
N TYR A 32 8.80 1.11 -8.00
CA TYR A 32 9.25 -0.06 -8.76
C TYR A 32 10.24 -0.93 -7.96
N ILE A 33 11.16 -0.30 -7.23
CA ILE A 33 12.12 -1.01 -6.37
C ILE A 33 11.38 -1.70 -5.22
N GLY A 34 10.51 -0.99 -4.52
CA GLY A 34 9.76 -1.53 -3.38
C GLY A 34 8.80 -2.66 -3.80
N ALA A 35 8.09 -2.48 -4.91
CA ALA A 35 7.20 -3.48 -5.47
C ALA A 35 7.97 -4.72 -5.94
N GLY A 36 9.07 -4.54 -6.67
CA GLY A 36 9.91 -5.65 -7.12
C GLY A 36 10.51 -6.43 -5.95
N PHE A 37 11.01 -5.75 -4.94
CA PHE A 37 11.56 -6.41 -3.74
C PHE A 37 10.49 -7.18 -2.97
N ALA A 38 9.32 -6.58 -2.74
CA ALA A 38 8.22 -7.24 -2.06
C ALA A 38 7.67 -8.45 -2.85
N GLU A 39 7.61 -8.34 -4.17
CA GLU A 39 7.18 -9.44 -5.03
C GLU A 39 8.19 -10.58 -5.07
N ILE A 40 9.49 -10.29 -5.11
CA ILE A 40 10.54 -11.32 -5.00
C ILE A 40 10.39 -12.10 -3.68
N ILE A 41 10.16 -11.40 -2.57
CA ILE A 41 9.89 -12.04 -1.28
C ILE A 41 8.59 -12.85 -1.35
N GLY A 42 7.52 -12.28 -1.90
CA GLY A 42 6.22 -12.94 -2.05
C GLY A 42 6.31 -14.25 -2.84
N LEU A 43 7.01 -14.22 -3.98
CA LEU A 43 7.26 -15.41 -4.79
C LEU A 43 8.15 -16.42 -4.06
N GLY A 44 9.18 -15.97 -3.34
CA GLY A 44 10.00 -16.84 -2.49
C GLY A 44 9.18 -17.55 -1.41
N ILE A 45 8.19 -16.86 -0.85
CA ILE A 45 7.23 -17.45 0.10
C ILE A 45 6.29 -18.44 -0.59
N ALA A 46 5.76 -18.09 -1.77
CA ALA A 46 4.85 -18.95 -2.52
C ALA A 46 5.51 -20.24 -3.05
N LEU A 47 6.82 -20.22 -3.32
CA LEU A 47 7.58 -21.38 -3.80
C LEU A 47 7.87 -22.41 -2.69
N ALA A 48 8.05 -21.97 -1.45
CA ALA A 48 8.35 -22.85 -0.32
C ALA A 48 7.55 -22.50 0.94
N PRO A 49 6.20 -22.50 0.88
CA PRO A 49 5.35 -22.01 1.96
C PRO A 49 5.50 -22.85 3.24
N SER A 50 5.75 -24.16 3.12
CA SER A 50 5.97 -25.05 4.25
C SER A 50 7.20 -24.69 5.08
N LEU A 51 8.28 -24.19 4.45
CA LEU A 51 9.46 -23.73 5.18
C LEU A 51 9.14 -22.51 6.04
N TRP A 52 8.34 -21.58 5.51
CA TRP A 52 7.93 -20.38 6.25
C TRP A 52 6.96 -20.69 7.37
N VAL A 53 5.94 -21.52 7.09
CA VAL A 53 4.91 -21.90 8.07
C VAL A 53 5.51 -22.76 9.19
N GLY A 54 6.44 -23.65 8.86
CA GLY A 54 7.14 -24.50 9.81
C GLY A 54 7.98 -23.74 10.84
N LEU A 55 8.31 -22.46 10.59
CA LEU A 55 8.96 -21.60 11.59
C LEU A 55 8.01 -21.19 12.74
N PHE A 56 6.70 -21.24 12.51
CA PHE A 56 5.70 -20.74 13.47
C PHE A 56 4.84 -21.85 14.07
N THR A 57 4.62 -22.94 13.34
CA THR A 57 3.75 -24.02 13.82
C THR A 57 4.13 -25.37 13.24
N GLU A 58 4.02 -26.41 14.07
CA GLU A 58 4.17 -27.81 13.67
C GLU A 58 2.82 -28.54 13.61
N GLN A 59 1.71 -27.86 13.93
CA GLN A 59 0.38 -28.46 13.93
C GLN A 59 -0.18 -28.53 12.51
N ALA A 60 -0.38 -29.76 12.00
CA ALA A 60 -0.83 -30.01 10.62
C ALA A 60 -2.08 -29.22 10.20
N PRO A 61 -3.16 -29.12 11.01
CA PRO A 61 -4.35 -28.37 10.59
C PRO A 61 -4.06 -26.87 10.39
N VAL A 62 -3.22 -26.28 11.24
CA VAL A 62 -2.87 -24.85 11.17
C VAL A 62 -1.91 -24.61 10.02
N SER A 63 -0.96 -25.53 9.79
CA SER A 63 0.01 -25.40 8.70
C SER A 63 -0.64 -25.45 7.33
N ASP A 64 -1.67 -26.27 7.14
CA ASP A 64 -2.37 -26.41 5.86
C ASP A 64 -3.12 -25.12 5.49
N PHE A 65 -3.79 -24.51 6.48
CA PHE A 65 -4.45 -23.22 6.29
C PHE A 65 -3.46 -22.10 5.99
N ALA A 66 -2.37 -22.01 6.75
CA ALA A 66 -1.35 -21.00 6.54
C ALA A 66 -0.67 -21.16 5.17
N THR A 67 -0.36 -22.39 4.76
CA THR A 67 0.22 -22.70 3.45
C THR A 67 -0.71 -22.27 2.32
N THR A 68 -1.99 -22.63 2.41
CA THR A 68 -3.01 -22.25 1.42
C THR A 68 -3.13 -20.73 1.31
N TYR A 69 -3.13 -20.03 2.45
CA TYR A 69 -3.19 -18.57 2.48
C TYR A 69 -1.97 -17.94 1.81
N LEU A 70 -0.76 -18.40 2.13
CA LEU A 70 0.48 -17.84 1.59
C LEU A 70 0.61 -18.05 0.08
N ILE A 71 0.26 -19.23 -0.45
CA ILE A 71 0.32 -19.50 -1.90
C ILE A 71 -0.56 -18.52 -2.69
N ILE A 72 -1.72 -18.16 -2.13
CA ILE A 72 -2.69 -17.29 -2.81
C ILE A 72 -2.34 -15.81 -2.64
N VAL A 73 -1.96 -15.38 -1.44
CA VAL A 73 -1.77 -13.95 -1.12
C VAL A 73 -0.36 -13.47 -1.47
N ALA A 74 0.66 -14.29 -1.27
CA ALA A 74 2.05 -13.85 -1.44
C ALA A 74 2.40 -13.36 -2.86
N PRO A 75 1.85 -13.93 -3.96
CA PRO A 75 2.00 -13.38 -5.33
C PRO A 75 1.33 -12.01 -5.57
N THR A 76 0.74 -11.42 -4.53
CA THR A 76 0.15 -10.07 -4.60
C THR A 76 0.85 -9.06 -3.70
N TYR A 77 1.98 -9.44 -3.08
CA TYR A 77 2.73 -8.56 -2.18
C TYR A 77 3.34 -7.36 -2.89
N GLY A 78 3.69 -7.48 -4.18
CA GLY A 78 4.12 -6.36 -5.00
C GLY A 78 3.05 -5.26 -5.10
N PHE A 79 1.77 -5.63 -5.23
CA PHE A 79 0.66 -4.66 -5.24
C PHE A 79 0.48 -4.00 -3.88
N MET A 80 0.60 -4.76 -2.80
CA MET A 80 0.57 -4.22 -1.44
C MET A 80 1.67 -3.17 -1.24
N ALA A 81 2.93 -3.51 -1.57
CA ALA A 81 4.05 -2.58 -1.47
C ALA A 81 3.89 -1.36 -2.37
N THR A 82 3.39 -1.54 -3.59
CA THR A 82 3.08 -0.44 -4.52
C THR A 82 2.13 0.57 -3.90
N GLY A 83 1.02 0.10 -3.33
CA GLY A 83 0.05 0.98 -2.69
C GLY A 83 0.61 1.68 -1.44
N PHE A 84 1.49 1.04 -0.67
CA PHE A 84 2.18 1.68 0.46
C PHE A 84 3.11 2.81 0.00
N VAL A 85 3.96 2.58 -1.00
CA VAL A 85 4.91 3.60 -1.48
C VAL A 85 4.17 4.79 -2.07
N PHE A 86 3.10 4.55 -2.84
CA PHE A 86 2.25 5.61 -3.36
C PHE A 86 1.49 6.36 -2.26
N ALA A 87 0.99 5.65 -1.25
CA ALA A 87 0.37 6.28 -0.09
C ALA A 87 1.36 7.22 0.62
N PHE A 88 2.58 6.76 0.92
CA PHE A 88 3.60 7.60 1.55
C PHE A 88 4.02 8.78 0.68
N SER A 89 4.11 8.57 -0.63
CA SER A 89 4.43 9.65 -1.57
C SER A 89 3.34 10.73 -1.58
N ALA A 90 2.06 10.32 -1.58
CA ALA A 90 0.93 11.25 -1.53
C ALA A 90 0.83 11.96 -0.17
N GLN A 91 1.10 11.26 0.94
CA GLN A 91 1.14 11.87 2.28
C GLN A 91 2.29 12.88 2.41
N GLY A 92 3.48 12.55 1.89
CA GLY A 92 4.64 13.45 1.87
C GLY A 92 4.42 14.71 1.02
N ALA A 93 3.49 14.64 0.05
CA ALA A 93 3.06 15.78 -0.75
C ALA A 93 1.89 16.58 -0.13
N GLY A 94 1.39 16.20 1.06
CA GLY A 94 0.30 16.88 1.75
C GLY A 94 -1.12 16.40 1.39
N HIS A 95 -1.25 15.33 0.59
CA HIS A 95 -2.52 14.81 0.11
C HIS A 95 -2.90 13.49 0.81
N VAL A 96 -3.25 13.57 2.09
CA VAL A 96 -3.56 12.40 2.95
C VAL A 96 -4.89 11.71 2.64
N VAL A 97 -5.82 12.41 1.98
CA VAL A 97 -7.18 11.91 1.69
C VAL A 97 -7.17 10.69 0.78
N TRP A 98 -6.31 10.68 -0.24
CA TRP A 98 -6.17 9.56 -1.17
C TRP A 98 -5.69 8.26 -0.49
N PRO A 99 -4.55 8.27 0.25
CA PRO A 99 -4.14 7.16 1.09
C PRO A 99 -5.25 6.67 2.03
N PHE A 100 -5.93 7.59 2.70
CA PHE A 100 -6.98 7.25 3.65
C PHE A 100 -8.15 6.52 2.98
N LEU A 101 -8.61 7.00 1.83
CA LEU A 101 -9.67 6.34 1.06
C LEU A 101 -9.22 4.95 0.57
N ALA A 102 -7.98 4.83 0.09
CA ALA A 102 -7.42 3.55 -0.35
C ALA A 102 -7.35 2.51 0.77
N TYR A 103 -6.85 2.89 1.95
CA TYR A 103 -6.83 2.01 3.12
C TYR A 103 -8.24 1.63 3.60
N THR A 104 -9.17 2.59 3.58
CA THR A 104 -10.57 2.35 3.93
C THR A 104 -11.21 1.34 2.98
N ILE A 105 -11.12 1.55 1.67
CA ILE A 105 -11.68 0.65 0.65
C ILE A 105 -11.05 -0.74 0.78
N ARG A 106 -9.72 -0.84 0.92
CA ARG A 106 -9.01 -2.11 1.14
C ARG A 106 -9.57 -2.85 2.36
N THR A 107 -9.73 -2.14 3.48
CA THR A 107 -10.23 -2.73 4.73
C THR A 107 -11.68 -3.17 4.60
N LEU A 108 -12.53 -2.38 3.93
CA LEU A 108 -13.92 -2.75 3.68
C LEU A 108 -14.04 -3.99 2.78
N ILE A 109 -13.18 -4.11 1.76
CA ILE A 109 -13.14 -5.31 0.90
C ILE A 109 -12.67 -6.52 1.71
N ALA A 110 -11.59 -6.39 2.48
CA ALA A 110 -11.05 -7.50 3.25
C ALA A 110 -12.00 -7.95 4.36
N ALA A 111 -12.52 -7.02 5.17
CA ALA A 111 -13.40 -7.31 6.29
C ALA A 111 -14.82 -7.64 5.82
N GLY A 112 -15.42 -6.79 4.99
CA GLY A 112 -16.77 -6.98 4.47
C GLY A 112 -16.87 -8.18 3.53
N GLY A 113 -15.92 -8.31 2.60
CA GLY A 113 -15.83 -9.47 1.72
C GLY A 113 -15.59 -10.76 2.52
N GLY A 114 -14.68 -10.74 3.51
CA GLY A 114 -14.41 -11.89 4.36
C GLY A 114 -15.64 -12.34 5.16
N ILE A 115 -16.35 -11.40 5.79
CA ILE A 115 -17.58 -11.69 6.53
C ILE A 115 -18.64 -12.28 5.60
N LEU A 116 -18.88 -11.67 4.44
CA LEU A 116 -19.86 -12.17 3.47
C LEU A 116 -19.48 -13.55 2.93
N ALA A 117 -18.21 -13.78 2.62
CA ALA A 117 -17.74 -15.07 2.10
C ALA A 117 -17.91 -16.20 3.12
N VAL A 118 -17.61 -15.94 4.40
CA VAL A 118 -17.78 -16.94 5.45
C VAL A 118 -19.26 -17.17 5.77
N GLN A 119 -20.05 -16.09 5.91
CA GLN A 119 -21.43 -16.20 6.37
C GLN A 119 -22.42 -16.62 5.28
N ALA A 120 -22.25 -16.14 4.04
CA ALA A 120 -23.19 -16.42 2.95
C ALA A 120 -22.75 -17.61 2.07
N PHE A 121 -21.44 -17.85 1.93
CA PHE A 121 -20.90 -18.85 1.01
C PHE A 121 -20.13 -19.99 1.70
N HIS A 122 -20.06 -19.99 3.03
CA HIS A 122 -19.26 -20.95 3.81
C HIS A 122 -17.82 -21.12 3.29
N ALA A 123 -17.25 -20.02 2.81
CA ALA A 123 -15.93 -20.03 2.19
C ALA A 123 -14.86 -20.45 3.22
N GLY A 124 -14.03 -21.43 2.83
CA GLY A 124 -12.86 -21.82 3.59
C GLY A 124 -11.71 -20.82 3.46
N MET A 125 -10.54 -21.19 4.00
CA MET A 125 -9.34 -20.35 4.01
C MET A 125 -8.95 -19.81 2.63
N ALA A 126 -9.09 -20.63 1.58
CA ALA A 126 -8.79 -20.20 0.21
C ALA A 126 -9.66 -19.02 -0.25
N GLY A 127 -10.96 -19.00 0.10
CA GLY A 127 -11.86 -17.90 -0.29
C GLY A 127 -11.48 -16.59 0.41
N ILE A 128 -11.13 -16.66 1.70
CA ILE A 128 -10.64 -15.50 2.46
C ILE A 128 -9.32 -15.00 1.86
N ALA A 129 -8.39 -15.91 1.54
CA ALA A 129 -7.12 -15.57 0.93
C ALA A 129 -7.30 -14.86 -0.43
N VAL A 130 -8.22 -15.33 -1.27
CA VAL A 130 -8.54 -14.67 -2.55
C VAL A 130 -9.08 -13.26 -2.32
N ILE A 131 -9.96 -13.06 -1.34
CA ILE A 131 -10.52 -11.73 -1.04
C ILE A 131 -9.41 -10.76 -0.59
N VAL A 132 -8.47 -11.24 0.23
CA VAL A 132 -7.30 -10.46 0.62
C VAL A 132 -6.43 -10.13 -0.59
N ALA A 133 -6.11 -11.10 -1.44
CA ALA A 133 -5.35 -10.89 -2.67
C ALA A 133 -6.01 -9.85 -3.58
N VAL A 134 -7.32 -9.96 -3.81
CA VAL A 134 -8.12 -8.99 -4.57
C VAL A 134 -8.07 -7.61 -3.93
N SER A 135 -8.15 -7.51 -2.61
CA SER A 135 -8.05 -6.22 -1.91
C SER A 135 -6.70 -5.54 -2.15
N TYR A 136 -5.60 -6.30 -2.33
CA TYR A 136 -4.27 -5.76 -2.58
C TYR A 136 -4.17 -5.25 -4.02
N VAL A 137 -4.70 -6.03 -4.96
CA VAL A 137 -4.78 -5.67 -6.38
C VAL A 137 -5.64 -4.42 -6.60
N ILE A 138 -6.70 -4.22 -5.82
CA ILE A 138 -7.54 -3.00 -5.87
C ILE A 138 -6.88 -1.80 -5.17
N PHE A 139 -6.16 -2.05 -4.07
CA PHE A 139 -5.49 -1.00 -3.30
C PHE A 139 -4.43 -0.25 -4.12
N ALA A 140 -3.60 -0.97 -4.88
CA ALA A 140 -2.51 -0.40 -5.68
C ALA A 140 -2.96 0.67 -6.72
N PRO A 141 -3.96 0.43 -7.59
CA PRO A 141 -4.41 1.42 -8.57
C PRO A 141 -5.11 2.61 -7.92
N ILE A 142 -5.81 2.46 -6.79
CA ILE A 142 -6.42 3.60 -6.08
C ILE A 142 -5.33 4.58 -5.64
N CYS A 143 -4.24 4.07 -5.05
CA CYS A 143 -3.08 4.90 -4.73
C CYS A 143 -2.34 5.39 -5.99
N GLY A 144 -2.33 4.60 -7.07
CA GLY A 144 -1.74 4.98 -8.36
C GLY A 144 -2.46 6.15 -9.04
N ILE A 145 -3.79 6.24 -8.91
CA ILE A 145 -4.58 7.37 -9.40
C ILE A 145 -4.14 8.66 -8.71
N ALA A 146 -3.83 8.62 -7.41
CA ALA A 146 -3.28 9.78 -6.71
C ALA A 146 -1.92 10.22 -7.29
N MET A 147 -1.06 9.27 -7.65
CA MET A 147 0.24 9.54 -8.27
C MET A 147 0.12 10.13 -9.69
N LEU A 148 -0.93 9.76 -10.43
CA LEU A 148 -1.23 10.26 -11.77
C LEU A 148 -2.04 11.55 -11.77
N SER A 149 -2.81 11.81 -10.71
CA SER A 149 -3.71 12.94 -10.60
C SER A 149 -2.93 14.24 -10.54
N LYS A 150 -3.24 15.15 -11.48
CA LYS A 150 -2.72 16.51 -11.44
C LYS A 150 -3.07 17.19 -10.12
N THR A 151 -4.20 16.90 -9.48
CA THR A 151 -4.63 17.50 -8.22
C THR A 151 -3.68 17.25 -7.04
N VAL A 152 -2.87 16.19 -7.07
CA VAL A 152 -1.83 15.91 -6.05
C VAL A 152 -0.54 16.69 -6.32
N TRP A 153 -0.34 17.12 -7.57
CA TRP A 153 0.90 17.77 -8.02
C TRP A 153 0.70 19.25 -8.43
N GLU A 154 -0.52 19.68 -8.74
CA GLU A 154 -0.91 21.05 -9.07
C GLU A 154 -1.33 21.79 -7.81
N LYS A 155 -0.79 22.99 -7.65
CA LYS A 155 -1.07 23.89 -6.54
C LYS A 155 -2.58 24.10 -6.39
N ARG A 156 -3.07 23.96 -5.16
CA ARG A 156 -4.20 24.79 -4.73
C ARG A 156 -3.70 26.24 -4.77
N THR A 157 -3.98 26.95 -5.85
CA THR A 157 -3.89 28.41 -5.80
C THR A 157 -4.90 28.89 -4.75
N PRO A 158 -4.47 29.74 -3.81
CA PRO A 158 -5.35 30.29 -2.79
C PRO A 158 -6.51 31.11 -3.39
#